data_AF-A0A4S8LC94-F1
#
_entry.id   AF-A0A4S8LC94-F1
#
_cell.length_a   1.000
_cell.length_b   1.000
_cell.length_c   1.000
_cell.angle_alpha   90.00
_cell.angle_beta   90.00
_cell.angle_gamma   90.00
#
_symmetry.space_group_name_H-M   'P 1'
#
loop_
_entity.id
_entity.type
_entity.pdbx_description
1 polymer ?
#
loop_
_entity_poly.entity_id
_entity_poly.type
_entity_poly.pdbx_seq_one_letter_code
_entity_poly.pdbx_strand_id
1 'polypeptide(L)'
;MNGHDNHDNTQYNGYNEEEFEPSDPSSSGEFSDSDSDSDSVSGTAGTGSDSGVVDVDDESIPSYFIERGGRLYHADTTSPYPLPCDGREIQRLNAQHSLLKNVFGRNYIRQDLVQEVLTDDGSMKVVVDFAHGTGRWAVEMGQQFPHVQFYGLEIVPITNREHLDNVQFELNSEISRGTRFDEGSVTIVHARTVYMTVRNYYQSIILEAGRILQTGGLYLAGEWGYPAFIGQEPHPNLAQMGLGQFFNSLSQCLAPRGITRLGRDLENLIRNSNLFNPIHVHNVWVPIGPWDPQRQEFGARMRRILRRFMSSTKPLLLESSGWTEAQINDLFAVCNTEMTSTPRLVMVFHAICAVRWRGE
;
A
#
# COMPACT_ATOMS: atom_id res chain seq x y z
N MET A 1 -16.26 31.75 -39.18
CA MET A 1 -17.32 30.82 -39.62
C MET A 1 -16.74 29.43 -39.45
N ASN A 2 -16.87 28.85 -38.25
CA ASN A 2 -17.81 27.77 -37.86
C ASN A 2 -17.48 26.47 -38.62
N GLY A 3 -17.18 25.31 -38.02
CA GLY A 3 -17.50 24.70 -36.71
C GLY A 3 -17.89 23.24 -37.04
N HIS A 4 -17.32 22.18 -36.44
CA HIS A 4 -17.75 21.45 -35.22
C HIS A 4 -16.78 20.24 -35.11
N ASP A 5 -16.10 19.92 -34.01
CA ASP A 5 -16.53 19.45 -32.67
C ASP A 5 -17.31 18.13 -32.63
N ASN A 6 -16.72 17.14 -31.93
CA ASN A 6 -17.43 16.11 -31.16
C ASN A 6 -16.51 15.59 -30.05
N HIS A 7 -16.65 16.20 -28.87
CA HIS A 7 -16.26 15.64 -27.58
C HIS A 7 -17.48 14.94 -27.01
N ASP A 8 -17.36 13.65 -26.68
CA ASP A 8 -18.42 12.91 -25.99
C ASP A 8 -18.19 12.96 -24.48
N ASN A 9 -19.21 13.45 -23.79
CA ASN A 9 -19.27 13.82 -22.39
C ASN A 9 -20.18 12.82 -21.69
N THR A 10 -19.64 12.01 -20.77
CA THR A 10 -20.48 11.20 -19.87
C THR A 10 -20.25 11.65 -18.44
N GLN A 11 -21.28 12.33 -17.92
CA GLN A 11 -21.42 12.76 -16.53
C GLN A 11 -21.41 11.55 -15.60
N TYR A 12 -20.55 11.58 -14.58
CA TYR A 12 -20.63 10.69 -13.42
C TYR A 12 -21.04 11.53 -12.21
N ASN A 13 -22.18 11.18 -11.61
CA ASN A 13 -22.77 11.88 -10.47
C ASN A 13 -21.84 11.78 -9.24
N GLY A 14 -21.63 12.94 -8.62
CA GLY A 14 -20.81 13.10 -7.42
C GLY A 14 -21.45 12.46 -6.19
N TYR A 15 -20.64 11.71 -5.46
CA TYR A 15 -20.86 11.44 -4.05
C TYR A 15 -20.18 12.57 -3.27
N ASN A 16 -20.98 13.42 -2.62
CA ASN A 16 -20.50 14.39 -1.63
C ASN A 16 -20.13 13.62 -0.36
N GLU A 17 -18.84 13.54 -0.03
CA GLU A 17 -18.40 13.27 1.34
C GLU A 17 -18.35 14.61 2.08
N GLU A 18 -19.34 14.84 2.95
CA GLU A 18 -19.34 15.99 3.86
C GLU A 18 -18.18 15.91 4.86
N GLU A 19 -17.61 17.08 5.13
CA GLU A 19 -16.55 17.34 6.10
C GLU A 19 -16.93 16.85 7.51
N PHE A 20 -16.08 16.03 8.12
CA PHE A 20 -16.03 15.87 9.56
C PHE A 20 -14.72 16.47 10.07
N GLU A 21 -14.79 17.69 10.60
CA GLU A 21 -13.71 18.24 11.45
C GLU A 21 -13.76 17.57 12.82
N PRO A 22 -12.62 17.18 13.43
CA PRO A 22 -12.62 16.56 14.74
C PRO A 22 -12.80 17.62 15.83
N SER A 23 -13.76 17.39 16.72
CA SER A 23 -13.80 18.02 18.05
C SER A 23 -12.84 17.31 19.02
N ASP A 24 -12.36 18.06 20.01
CA ASP A 24 -11.31 17.75 20.99
C ASP A 24 -11.34 16.33 21.61
N PRO A 25 -10.17 15.75 21.94
CA PRO A 25 -10.07 14.40 22.51
C PRO A 25 -10.25 14.45 24.03
N SER A 26 -11.49 14.32 24.49
CA SER A 26 -11.76 13.91 25.87
C SER A 26 -13.03 13.06 25.95
N SER A 27 -12.96 11.85 25.40
CA SER A 27 -13.72 10.72 25.93
C SER A 27 -13.02 9.43 25.53
N SER A 28 -12.69 8.64 26.55
CA SER A 28 -12.34 7.23 26.44
C SER A 28 -13.51 6.49 25.81
N GLY A 29 -13.34 5.99 24.60
CA GLY A 29 -14.30 5.11 23.96
C GLY A 29 -14.23 3.73 24.61
N GLU A 30 -15.19 3.46 25.49
CA GLU A 30 -15.47 2.13 26.03
C GLU A 30 -15.87 1.19 24.88
N PHE A 31 -15.34 -0.04 24.90
CA PHE A 31 -15.88 -1.13 24.09
C PHE A 31 -17.29 -1.41 24.58
N SER A 32 -18.30 -1.09 23.78
CA SER A 32 -19.68 -1.50 24.05
C SER A 32 -19.87 -2.94 23.59
N ASP A 33 -20.05 -3.84 24.55
CA ASP A 33 -20.65 -5.15 24.33
C ASP A 33 -22.05 -4.96 23.74
N SER A 34 -22.26 -5.52 22.55
CA SER A 34 -23.60 -5.78 22.04
C SER A 34 -23.71 -7.28 21.77
N ASP A 35 -24.32 -7.99 22.71
CA ASP A 35 -24.83 -9.34 22.54
C ASP A 35 -25.78 -9.37 21.34
N SER A 36 -25.40 -10.09 20.30
CA SER A 36 -26.32 -10.58 19.30
C SER A 36 -26.07 -12.08 19.12
N ASP A 37 -26.95 -12.87 19.74
CA ASP A 37 -27.11 -14.29 19.45
C ASP A 37 -27.28 -14.49 17.94
N SER A 38 -26.31 -15.16 17.30
CA SER A 38 -26.48 -15.71 15.97
C SER A 38 -26.18 -17.20 16.01
N ASP A 39 -27.24 -17.98 15.83
CA ASP A 39 -27.25 -19.44 15.81
C ASP A 39 -26.15 -20.02 14.91
N SER A 40 -25.36 -20.92 15.50
CA SER A 40 -24.38 -21.75 14.82
C SER A 40 -25.09 -22.69 13.85
N VAL A 41 -25.07 -22.40 12.55
CA VAL A 41 -25.38 -23.39 11.51
C VAL A 41 -24.09 -24.11 11.12
N SER A 42 -23.97 -25.32 11.66
CA SER A 42 -23.01 -26.34 11.23
C SER A 42 -23.21 -26.67 9.75
N GLY A 43 -22.26 -26.24 8.90
CA GLY A 43 -22.11 -26.68 7.52
C GLY A 43 -20.85 -27.52 7.37
N THR A 44 -20.99 -28.85 7.37
CA THR A 44 -19.89 -29.80 7.19
C THR A 44 -19.40 -29.87 5.73
N ALA A 45 -18.07 -29.75 5.60
CA ALA A 45 -17.16 -30.45 4.68
C ALA A 45 -17.35 -30.31 3.15
N GLY A 46 -16.56 -29.41 2.56
CA GLY A 46 -15.97 -29.60 1.24
C GLY A 46 -14.51 -30.03 1.40
N THR A 47 -14.18 -31.24 0.97
CA THR A 47 -12.83 -31.83 1.06
C THR A 47 -11.86 -31.17 0.07
N GLY A 48 -10.78 -30.57 0.57
CA GLY A 48 -9.65 -30.11 -0.23
C GLY A 48 -8.52 -29.56 0.64
N SER A 49 -7.49 -30.39 0.86
CA SER A 49 -6.20 -30.14 1.55
C SER A 49 -6.23 -29.39 2.89
N ASP A 50 -5.80 -30.09 3.95
CA ASP A 50 -5.37 -29.55 5.24
C ASP A 50 -4.29 -28.47 5.02
N SER A 51 -4.72 -27.23 4.81
CA SER A 51 -3.81 -26.08 4.86
C SER A 51 -3.81 -25.65 6.32
N GLY A 52 -2.65 -25.68 6.97
CA GLY A 52 -2.46 -25.40 8.40
C GLY A 52 -2.74 -23.94 8.81
N VAL A 53 -3.75 -23.33 8.22
CA VAL A 53 -4.30 -22.02 8.55
C VAL A 53 -5.34 -22.22 9.65
N VAL A 54 -5.18 -21.47 10.73
CA VAL A 54 -6.09 -21.49 11.88
C VAL A 54 -6.66 -20.09 12.04
N ASP A 55 -7.94 -20.01 12.38
CA ASP A 55 -8.59 -18.74 12.66
C ASP A 55 -7.92 -18.04 13.84
N VAL A 56 -7.78 -16.72 13.71
CA VAL A 56 -7.24 -15.88 14.78
C VAL A 56 -8.33 -15.74 15.84
N ASP A 57 -8.04 -16.21 17.05
CA ASP A 57 -8.90 -16.03 18.20
C ASP A 57 -9.01 -14.55 18.56
N ASP A 58 -10.24 -14.05 18.76
CA ASP A 58 -10.52 -12.66 19.09
C ASP A 58 -9.82 -12.24 20.40
N GLU A 59 -9.67 -13.17 21.35
CA GLU A 59 -8.94 -12.92 22.60
C GLU A 59 -7.43 -12.72 22.39
N SER A 60 -6.89 -13.22 21.28
CA SER A 60 -5.47 -13.10 20.96
C SER A 60 -5.12 -11.80 20.23
N ILE A 61 -6.09 -11.11 19.62
CA ILE A 61 -5.90 -9.90 18.81
C ILE A 61 -5.07 -8.83 19.54
N PRO A 62 -5.34 -8.48 20.82
CA PRO A 62 -4.57 -7.47 21.53
C PRO A 62 -3.08 -7.79 21.63
N SER A 63 -2.68 -9.07 21.62
CA SER A 63 -1.28 -9.48 21.74
C SER A 63 -0.41 -9.15 20.53
N TYR A 64 -1.01 -8.87 19.37
CA TYR A 64 -0.32 -8.43 18.16
C TYR A 64 0.10 -6.96 18.20
N PHE A 65 -0.38 -6.20 19.19
CA PHE A 65 -0.16 -4.76 19.28
C PHE A 65 0.56 -4.35 20.56
N ILE A 66 1.39 -3.32 20.45
CA ILE A 66 1.99 -2.61 21.58
C ILE A 66 1.66 -1.13 21.48
N GLU A 67 1.18 -0.54 22.58
CA GLU A 67 0.90 0.89 22.64
C GLU A 67 2.19 1.68 22.91
N ARG A 68 2.43 2.73 22.11
CA ARG A 68 3.52 3.70 22.33
C ARG A 68 3.01 5.10 22.04
N GLY A 69 2.97 5.95 23.05
CA GLY A 69 2.55 7.35 22.90
C GLY A 69 1.13 7.51 22.34
N GLY A 70 0.19 6.66 22.76
CA GLY A 70 -1.21 6.71 22.30
C GLY A 70 -1.43 6.24 20.86
N ARG A 71 -0.48 5.51 20.28
CA ARG A 71 -0.57 4.86 18.97
C ARG A 71 -0.31 3.36 19.14
N LEU A 72 -0.95 2.52 18.35
CA LEU A 72 -0.70 1.07 18.34
C LEU A 72 0.38 0.75 17.31
N TYR A 73 1.26 -0.18 17.63
CA TYR A 73 2.33 -0.69 16.76
C TYR A 73 2.34 -2.21 16.77
N HIS A 74 2.95 -2.84 15.77
CA HIS A 74 3.21 -4.28 15.82
C HIS A 74 4.04 -4.65 17.06
N ALA A 75 3.57 -5.63 17.84
CA ALA A 75 4.21 -6.05 19.10
C ALA A 75 5.55 -6.76 18.88
N ASP A 76 5.72 -7.47 17.75
CA ASP A 76 6.96 -8.16 17.45
C ASP A 76 8.08 -7.18 17.08
N THR A 77 8.94 -6.92 18.06
CA THR A 77 10.13 -6.07 17.94
C THR A 77 11.18 -6.58 16.94
N THR A 78 11.09 -7.83 16.48
CA THR A 78 11.95 -8.37 15.42
C THR A 78 11.47 -7.97 14.03
N SER A 79 10.25 -7.45 13.88
CA SER A 79 9.77 -6.87 12.63
C SER A 79 10.50 -5.55 12.32
N PRO A 80 10.85 -5.27 11.04
CA PRO A 80 11.45 -3.99 10.68
C PRO A 80 10.40 -2.87 10.53
N TYR A 81 9.10 -3.20 10.55
CA TYR A 81 8.01 -2.27 10.26
C TYR A 81 7.88 -1.19 11.35
N PRO A 82 8.03 0.11 11.02
CA PRO A 82 8.13 1.15 12.03
C PRO A 82 6.87 2.01 12.18
N LEU A 83 5.83 1.78 11.37
CA LEU A 83 4.64 2.64 11.36
C LEU A 83 3.58 2.12 12.34
N PRO A 84 2.68 3.00 12.81
CA PRO A 84 1.54 2.60 13.61
C PRO A 84 0.59 1.66 12.86
N CYS A 85 -0.16 0.85 13.59
CA CYS A 85 -1.18 -0.08 13.09
C CYS A 85 -2.57 0.25 13.66
N ASP A 86 -2.88 1.53 13.83
CA ASP A 86 -4.15 2.02 14.42
C ASP A 86 -5.08 2.67 13.39
N GLY A 87 -6.30 3.02 13.83
CA GLY A 87 -7.33 3.64 12.99
C GLY A 87 -6.87 4.89 12.22
N ARG A 88 -5.96 5.69 12.78
CA ARG A 88 -5.42 6.87 12.08
C ARG A 88 -4.57 6.45 10.88
N GLU A 89 -3.76 5.39 11.03
CA GLU A 89 -2.96 4.85 9.93
C GLU A 89 -3.83 4.12 8.90
N ILE A 90 -4.83 3.35 9.34
CA ILE A 90 -5.82 2.70 8.46
C ILE A 90 -6.46 3.72 7.52
N GLN A 91 -6.90 4.88 8.06
CA GLN A 91 -7.45 5.95 7.23
C GLN A 91 -6.44 6.52 6.24
N ARG A 92 -5.15 6.63 6.62
CA ARG A 92 -4.09 7.09 5.71
C ARG A 92 -3.89 6.11 4.56
N LEU A 93 -3.84 4.80 4.85
CA LEU A 93 -3.70 3.74 3.86
C LEU A 93 -4.90 3.71 2.90
N ASN A 94 -6.13 3.82 3.43
CA ASN A 94 -7.35 3.92 2.62
C ASN A 94 -7.37 5.15 1.71
N ALA A 95 -6.96 6.32 2.22
CA ALA A 95 -6.85 7.54 1.41
C ALA A 95 -5.80 7.38 0.29
N GLN A 96 -4.68 6.72 0.57
CA GLN A 96 -3.64 6.42 -0.41
C GLN A 96 -4.13 5.44 -1.49
N HIS A 97 -4.82 4.37 -1.09
CA HIS A 97 -5.44 3.42 -2.02
C HIS A 97 -6.42 4.13 -2.96
N SER A 98 -7.36 4.89 -2.40
CA SER A 98 -8.35 5.64 -3.18
C SER A 98 -7.69 6.66 -4.12
N LEU A 99 -6.61 7.32 -3.68
CA LEU A 99 -5.87 8.26 -4.53
C LEU A 99 -5.26 7.55 -5.75
N LEU A 100 -4.58 6.42 -5.53
CA LEU A 100 -3.98 5.65 -6.60
C LEU A 100 -5.03 5.06 -7.55
N LYS A 101 -6.14 4.55 -7.01
CA LYS A 101 -7.25 4.05 -7.83
C LYS A 101 -7.81 5.14 -8.75
N ASN A 102 -8.06 6.34 -8.22
CA ASN A 102 -8.57 7.45 -9.03
C ASN A 102 -7.56 7.91 -10.09
N VAL A 103 -6.27 7.93 -9.73
CA VAL A 103 -5.18 8.26 -10.65
C VAL A 103 -5.11 7.27 -11.82
N PHE A 104 -5.21 5.96 -11.55
CA PHE A 104 -5.19 4.93 -12.58
C PHE A 104 -6.53 4.78 -13.31
N GLY A 105 -7.60 5.30 -12.71
CA GLY A 105 -9.00 5.06 -13.11
C GLY A 105 -9.49 3.64 -12.83
N ARG A 106 -8.75 2.84 -12.02
CA ARG A 106 -8.95 1.40 -11.79
C ARG A 106 -8.01 0.86 -10.69
N ASN A 107 -8.15 -0.42 -10.34
CA ASN A 107 -7.35 -1.06 -9.27
C ASN A 107 -5.92 -1.47 -9.68
N TYR A 108 -5.61 -1.56 -10.97
CA TYR A 108 -4.34 -2.08 -11.48
C TYR A 108 -3.98 -1.47 -12.83
N ILE A 109 -2.69 -1.37 -13.14
CA ILE A 109 -2.23 -1.00 -14.49
C ILE A 109 -2.32 -2.20 -15.44
N ARG A 110 -2.14 -1.97 -16.75
CA ARG A 110 -2.12 -3.04 -17.78
C ARG A 110 -3.38 -3.90 -17.76
N GLN A 111 -4.51 -3.25 -18.02
CA GLN A 111 -5.82 -3.90 -18.05
C GLN A 111 -5.84 -5.13 -18.95
N ASP A 112 -5.24 -5.00 -20.13
CA ASP A 112 -5.12 -6.07 -21.12
C ASP A 112 -4.50 -7.33 -20.52
N LEU A 113 -3.35 -7.22 -19.85
CA LEU A 113 -2.67 -8.37 -19.25
C LEU A 113 -3.43 -8.94 -18.06
N VAL A 114 -3.93 -8.08 -17.16
CA VAL A 114 -4.63 -8.56 -15.96
C VAL A 114 -5.93 -9.27 -16.32
N GLN A 115 -6.68 -8.75 -17.29
CA GLN A 115 -7.90 -9.40 -17.77
C GLN A 115 -7.59 -10.73 -18.45
N GLU A 116 -6.51 -10.81 -19.24
CA GLU A 116 -6.07 -12.05 -19.88
C GLU A 116 -5.73 -13.14 -18.84
N VAL A 117 -4.84 -12.86 -17.89
CA VAL A 117 -4.39 -13.89 -16.92
C VAL A 117 -5.48 -14.29 -15.92
N LEU A 118 -6.43 -13.39 -15.64
CA LEU A 118 -7.58 -13.64 -14.77
C LEU A 118 -8.85 -13.99 -15.55
N THR A 119 -8.77 -14.31 -16.85
CA THR A 119 -9.95 -14.74 -17.61
C THR A 119 -10.53 -16.01 -16.99
N ASP A 120 -11.87 -16.09 -16.95
CA ASP A 120 -12.57 -17.31 -16.55
C ASP A 120 -12.52 -18.34 -17.69
N ASP A 121 -11.52 -19.23 -17.61
CA ASP A 121 -11.31 -20.35 -18.52
C ASP A 121 -11.61 -21.70 -17.84
N GLY A 122 -12.25 -21.69 -16.66
CA GLY A 122 -12.52 -22.86 -15.83
C GLY A 122 -11.32 -23.36 -15.01
N SER A 123 -10.14 -22.75 -15.13
CA SER A 123 -9.01 -23.03 -14.24
C SER A 123 -9.03 -22.15 -12.98
N MET A 124 -8.59 -22.72 -11.86
CA MET A 124 -8.48 -21.98 -10.61
C MET A 124 -7.36 -20.94 -10.71
N LYS A 125 -7.70 -19.65 -10.51
CA LYS A 125 -6.72 -18.57 -10.46
C LYS A 125 -6.50 -18.12 -9.02
N VAL A 126 -5.26 -17.85 -8.68
CA VAL A 126 -4.85 -17.41 -7.34
C VAL A 126 -4.12 -16.08 -7.42
N VAL A 127 -4.53 -15.13 -6.59
CA VAL A 127 -3.90 -13.82 -6.43
C VAL A 127 -3.42 -13.68 -4.99
N VAL A 128 -2.18 -13.24 -4.80
CA VAL A 128 -1.61 -13.01 -3.47
C VAL A 128 -1.21 -11.54 -3.31
N ASP A 129 -1.75 -10.86 -2.31
CA ASP A 129 -1.43 -9.48 -1.93
C ASP A 129 -0.46 -9.47 -0.74
N PHE A 130 0.80 -9.14 -1.01
CA PHE A 130 1.85 -9.06 0.01
C PHE A 130 1.71 -7.79 0.83
N ALA A 131 1.68 -7.93 2.16
CA ALA A 131 1.50 -6.83 3.11
C ALA A 131 0.30 -5.95 2.72
N HIS A 132 -0.88 -6.57 2.65
CA HIS A 132 -2.11 -5.96 2.13
C HIS A 132 -2.61 -4.77 2.94
N GLY A 133 -2.09 -4.56 4.15
CA GLY A 133 -2.53 -3.53 5.08
C GLY A 133 -4.02 -3.66 5.36
N THR A 134 -4.79 -2.67 4.93
CA THR A 134 -6.25 -2.65 5.11
C THR A 134 -7.01 -3.73 4.31
N GLY A 135 -6.36 -4.42 3.36
CA GLY A 135 -7.00 -5.45 2.52
C GLY A 135 -7.92 -4.90 1.42
N ARG A 136 -8.19 -3.58 1.40
CA ARG A 136 -9.14 -2.94 0.48
C ARG A 136 -8.90 -3.25 -1.00
N TRP A 137 -7.64 -3.34 -1.42
CA TRP A 137 -7.33 -3.69 -2.81
C TRP A 137 -7.77 -5.11 -3.15
N ALA A 138 -7.48 -6.08 -2.29
CA ALA A 138 -7.87 -7.47 -2.48
C ALA A 138 -9.40 -7.63 -2.48
N VAL A 139 -10.11 -6.94 -1.58
CA VAL A 139 -11.59 -6.92 -1.55
C VAL A 139 -12.17 -6.39 -2.85
N GLU A 140 -11.71 -5.22 -3.31
CA GLU A 140 -12.24 -4.61 -4.53
C GLU A 140 -11.89 -5.43 -5.79
N MET A 141 -10.73 -6.11 -5.80
CA MET A 141 -10.38 -7.06 -6.85
C MET A 141 -11.21 -8.35 -6.79
N GLY A 142 -11.49 -8.87 -5.59
CA GLY A 142 -12.34 -10.04 -5.36
C GLY A 142 -13.77 -9.82 -5.84
N GLN A 143 -14.31 -8.62 -5.62
CA GLN A 143 -15.60 -8.20 -6.19
C GLN A 143 -15.56 -8.13 -7.72
N GLN A 144 -14.45 -7.68 -8.30
CA GLN A 144 -14.30 -7.55 -9.74
C GLN A 144 -14.08 -8.90 -10.45
N PHE A 145 -13.46 -9.86 -9.77
CA PHE A 145 -13.11 -11.19 -10.29
C PHE A 145 -13.60 -12.29 -9.33
N PRO A 146 -14.92 -12.54 -9.26
CA PRO A 146 -15.50 -13.47 -8.27
C PRO A 146 -15.08 -14.94 -8.45
N HIS A 147 -14.58 -15.32 -9.63
CA HIS A 147 -14.06 -16.66 -9.94
C HIS A 147 -12.59 -16.86 -9.55
N VAL A 148 -11.93 -15.83 -9.01
CA VAL A 148 -10.51 -15.85 -8.63
C VAL A 148 -10.39 -15.86 -7.10
N GLN A 149 -9.47 -16.65 -6.56
CA GLN A 149 -9.16 -16.64 -5.13
C GLN A 149 -8.09 -15.60 -4.80
N PHE A 150 -8.36 -14.78 -3.78
CA PHE A 150 -7.46 -13.75 -3.30
C PHE A 150 -7.01 -14.07 -1.87
N TYR A 151 -5.70 -13.97 -1.66
CA TYR A 151 -5.09 -14.12 -0.34
C TYR A 151 -4.29 -12.87 -0.01
N GLY A 152 -4.61 -12.21 1.10
CA GLY A 152 -3.76 -11.16 1.65
C GLY A 152 -2.86 -11.74 2.75
N LEU A 153 -1.57 -11.42 2.72
CA LEU A 153 -0.63 -11.69 3.82
C LEU A 153 -0.32 -10.41 4.62
N GLU A 154 -0.45 -10.44 5.95
CA GLU A 154 -0.16 -9.28 6.82
C GLU A 154 0.42 -9.70 8.18
N ILE A 155 1.19 -8.82 8.82
CA ILE A 155 1.85 -9.09 10.10
C ILE A 155 0.93 -8.91 11.32
N VAL A 156 -0.19 -8.21 11.14
CA VAL A 156 -1.16 -7.90 12.20
C VAL A 156 -2.61 -8.06 11.72
N PRO A 157 -3.55 -8.45 12.60
CA PRO A 157 -4.96 -8.57 12.26
C PRO A 157 -5.62 -7.18 12.20
N ILE A 158 -5.40 -6.44 11.10
CA ILE A 158 -5.87 -5.06 10.92
C ILE A 158 -7.02 -4.92 9.92
N THR A 159 -7.39 -6.00 9.23
CA THR A 159 -8.49 -6.03 8.27
C THR A 159 -9.84 -6.06 8.94
N ASN A 160 -10.76 -5.23 8.47
CA ASN A 160 -12.17 -5.43 8.76
C ASN A 160 -12.65 -6.69 8.04
N ARG A 161 -13.45 -7.51 8.74
CA ARG A 161 -14.00 -8.79 8.26
C ARG A 161 -15.10 -8.58 7.21
N GLU A 162 -14.80 -7.90 6.10
CA GLU A 162 -15.68 -7.98 4.93
C GLU A 162 -15.55 -9.38 4.33
N HIS A 163 -16.57 -10.20 4.57
CA HIS A 163 -16.59 -11.59 4.13
C HIS A 163 -16.95 -11.67 2.64
N LEU A 164 -15.95 -11.86 1.80
CA LEU A 164 -16.13 -12.35 0.44
C LEU A 164 -15.61 -13.79 0.40
N ASP A 165 -16.41 -14.71 -0.13
CA ASP A 165 -16.06 -16.15 -0.16
C ASP A 165 -14.73 -16.44 -0.88
N ASN A 166 -14.33 -15.54 -1.77
CA ASN A 166 -13.11 -15.64 -2.57
C ASN A 166 -11.95 -14.74 -2.07
N VAL A 167 -12.06 -14.13 -0.89
CA VAL A 167 -11.00 -13.30 -0.29
C VAL A 167 -10.69 -13.77 1.12
N GLN A 168 -9.44 -14.16 1.35
CA GLN A 168 -8.94 -14.62 2.64
C GLN A 168 -7.76 -13.78 3.10
N PHE A 169 -7.71 -13.42 4.37
CA PHE A 169 -6.60 -12.70 4.97
C PHE A 169 -5.88 -13.60 5.97
N GLU A 170 -4.56 -13.67 5.84
CA GLU A 170 -3.72 -14.54 6.63
C GLU A 170 -2.68 -13.73 7.40
N LEU A 171 -2.52 -14.09 8.67
CA LEU A 171 -1.39 -13.61 9.44
C LEU A 171 -0.12 -14.32 8.97
N ASN A 172 0.80 -13.55 8.43
CA ASN A 172 2.13 -13.99 8.09
C ASN A 172 3.14 -13.09 8.80
N SER A 173 3.76 -13.64 9.85
CA SER A 173 4.71 -12.92 10.69
C SER A 173 5.90 -12.34 9.90
N GLU A 174 6.26 -12.93 8.74
CA GLU A 174 7.25 -12.34 7.85
C GLU A 174 7.28 -12.99 6.46
N ILE A 175 6.91 -12.23 5.41
CA ILE A 175 7.10 -12.66 4.00
C ILE A 175 8.57 -13.04 3.73
N SER A 176 9.51 -12.47 4.49
CA SER A 176 10.95 -12.78 4.39
C SER A 176 11.31 -14.24 4.67
N ARG A 177 10.45 -15.00 5.35
CA ARG A 177 10.62 -16.43 5.64
C ARG A 177 10.03 -17.34 4.56
N GLY A 178 9.47 -16.76 3.50
CA GLY A 178 8.72 -17.46 2.48
C GLY A 178 7.23 -17.54 2.83
N THR A 179 6.43 -17.78 1.80
CA THR A 179 4.99 -17.99 1.90
C THR A 179 4.68 -19.48 1.81
N ARG A 180 3.48 -19.89 2.26
CA ARG A 180 3.03 -21.29 2.14
C ARG A 180 2.70 -21.71 0.70
N PHE A 181 2.67 -20.77 -0.24
CA PHE A 181 2.30 -21.05 -1.63
C PHE A 181 3.40 -21.84 -2.33
N ASP A 182 3.00 -22.85 -3.09
CA ASP A 182 3.90 -23.69 -3.86
C ASP A 182 4.54 -22.93 -5.03
N GLU A 183 5.67 -23.43 -5.50
CA GLU A 183 6.34 -22.87 -6.68
C GLU A 183 5.40 -22.91 -7.90
N GLY A 184 5.24 -21.77 -8.57
CA GLY A 184 4.40 -21.68 -9.77
C GLY A 184 2.90 -21.87 -9.57
N SER A 185 2.39 -21.72 -8.35
CA SER A 185 0.96 -21.92 -8.01
C SER A 185 0.10 -20.66 -8.10
N VAL A 186 0.72 -19.49 -8.24
CA VAL A 186 0.04 -18.18 -8.16
C VAL A 186 -0.03 -17.52 -9.53
N THR A 187 -1.20 -16.96 -9.86
CA THR A 187 -1.45 -16.25 -11.12
C THR A 187 -0.98 -14.79 -11.07
N ILE A 188 -1.27 -14.08 -9.97
CA ILE A 188 -0.79 -12.70 -9.74
C ILE A 188 -0.24 -12.56 -8.33
N VAL A 189 0.92 -11.91 -8.20
CA VAL A 189 1.42 -11.39 -6.93
C VAL A 189 1.35 -9.88 -6.99
N HIS A 190 0.69 -9.27 -6.01
CA HIS A 190 0.61 -7.84 -5.83
C HIS A 190 1.46 -7.41 -4.62
N ALA A 191 2.26 -6.36 -4.78
CA ALA A 191 3.07 -5.79 -3.72
C ALA A 191 3.15 -4.28 -3.89
N ARG A 192 2.38 -3.54 -3.08
CA ARG A 192 2.26 -2.09 -3.22
C ARG A 192 2.52 -1.35 -1.92
N THR A 193 3.50 -0.44 -1.95
CA THR A 193 3.92 0.37 -0.81
C THR A 193 4.37 -0.48 0.38
N VAL A 194 5.12 -1.54 0.10
CA VAL A 194 5.53 -2.56 1.08
C VAL A 194 7.01 -2.46 1.43
N TYR A 195 7.77 -1.50 0.87
CA TYR A 195 9.22 -1.40 1.09
C TYR A 195 9.65 -1.31 2.56
N MET A 196 8.79 -0.79 3.45
CA MET A 196 9.07 -0.69 4.90
C MET A 196 8.72 -1.95 5.70
N THR A 197 8.18 -2.98 5.05
CA THR A 197 7.71 -4.21 5.71
C THR A 197 8.81 -5.28 5.80
N VAL A 198 9.87 -5.15 5.01
CA VAL A 198 10.96 -6.14 4.92
C VAL A 198 12.34 -5.48 4.92
N ARG A 199 13.34 -6.20 5.43
CA ARG A 199 14.74 -5.74 5.45
C ARG A 199 15.46 -5.87 4.12
N ASN A 200 15.08 -6.86 3.30
CA ASN A 200 15.70 -7.08 2.00
C ASN A 200 14.58 -7.28 0.97
N TYR A 201 14.18 -6.20 0.33
CA TYR A 201 13.09 -6.23 -0.64
C TYR A 201 13.34 -7.22 -1.78
N TYR A 202 14.58 -7.29 -2.28
CA TYR A 202 14.93 -8.23 -3.34
C TYR A 202 14.71 -9.68 -2.90
N GLN A 203 15.28 -10.05 -1.75
CA GLN A 203 15.20 -11.42 -1.24
C GLN A 203 13.78 -11.79 -0.82
N SER A 204 13.09 -10.90 -0.10
CA SER A 204 11.81 -11.22 0.53
C SER A 204 10.62 -11.06 -0.41
N ILE A 205 10.65 -10.08 -1.31
CA ILE A 205 9.51 -9.77 -2.18
C ILE A 205 9.75 -10.27 -3.60
N ILE A 206 10.85 -9.86 -4.24
CA ILE A 206 11.07 -10.14 -5.67
C ILE A 206 11.32 -11.63 -5.92
N LEU A 207 12.23 -12.25 -5.16
CA LEU A 207 12.52 -13.68 -5.33
C LEU A 207 11.32 -14.55 -4.94
N GLU A 208 10.60 -14.18 -3.88
CA GLU A 208 9.43 -14.94 -3.45
C GLU A 208 8.27 -14.81 -4.44
N ALA A 209 7.99 -13.60 -4.95
CA ALA A 209 7.03 -13.41 -6.03
C ALA A 209 7.41 -14.25 -7.26
N GLY A 210 8.69 -14.25 -7.65
CA GLY A 210 9.16 -15.07 -8.77
C GLY A 210 9.12 -16.59 -8.50
N ARG A 211 9.23 -17.04 -7.25
CA ARG A 211 9.07 -18.45 -6.89
C ARG A 211 7.62 -18.90 -7.04
N ILE A 212 6.68 -18.17 -6.44
CA ILE A 212 5.27 -18.61 -6.38
C ILE A 212 4.50 -18.32 -7.66
N LEU A 213 4.93 -17.34 -8.47
CA LEU A 213 4.28 -17.04 -9.74
C LEU A 213 4.50 -18.15 -10.76
N GLN A 214 3.39 -18.59 -11.37
CA GLN A 214 3.42 -19.42 -12.57
C GLN A 214 4.07 -18.68 -13.74
N THR A 215 4.65 -19.41 -14.70
CA THR A 215 5.12 -18.80 -15.95
C THR A 215 3.97 -18.07 -16.65
N GLY A 216 4.21 -16.84 -17.09
CA GLY A 216 3.17 -15.96 -17.66
C GLY A 216 2.30 -15.23 -16.62
N GLY A 217 2.41 -15.57 -15.33
CA GLY A 217 1.76 -14.83 -14.24
C GLY A 217 2.31 -13.42 -14.08
N LEU A 218 1.59 -12.56 -13.35
CA LEU A 218 1.93 -11.14 -13.24
C LEU A 218 2.43 -10.78 -11.84
N TYR A 219 3.53 -10.04 -11.79
CA TYR A 219 3.93 -9.29 -10.61
C TYR A 219 3.49 -7.83 -10.77
N LEU A 220 2.52 -7.43 -9.97
CA LEU A 220 1.99 -6.06 -9.89
C LEU A 220 2.64 -5.35 -8.71
N ALA A 221 3.63 -4.52 -8.98
CA ALA A 221 4.41 -3.82 -7.97
C ALA A 221 4.16 -2.31 -8.00
N GLY A 222 4.31 -1.63 -6.88
CA GLY A 222 4.27 -0.17 -6.88
C GLY A 222 4.83 0.50 -5.63
N GLU A 223 5.70 1.48 -5.82
CA GLU A 223 6.36 2.18 -4.72
C GLU A 223 6.43 3.70 -4.94
N TRP A 224 6.33 4.44 -3.85
CA TRP A 224 6.53 5.90 -3.89
C TRP A 224 8.02 6.22 -4.01
N GLY A 225 8.34 7.06 -4.98
CA GLY A 225 9.62 7.76 -5.07
C GLY A 225 9.68 8.95 -4.11
N TYR A 226 10.74 9.74 -4.24
CA TYR A 226 10.87 11.00 -3.53
C TYR A 226 9.98 12.07 -4.18
N PRO A 227 9.69 13.16 -3.46
CA PRO A 227 9.17 14.37 -4.08
C PRO A 227 10.06 14.77 -5.26
N ALA A 228 9.46 15.33 -6.30
CA ALA A 228 10.14 15.79 -7.49
C ALA A 228 9.44 17.05 -8.03
N PHE A 229 9.96 17.58 -9.13
CA PHE A 229 9.35 18.69 -9.85
C PHE A 229 8.98 18.26 -11.26
N ILE A 230 7.78 18.63 -11.73
CA ILE A 230 7.40 18.36 -13.13
C ILE A 230 8.45 18.93 -14.08
N GLY A 231 8.94 18.10 -15.00
CA GLY A 231 9.86 18.51 -16.07
C GLY A 231 11.33 18.62 -15.67
N GLN A 232 11.72 18.15 -14.48
CA GLN A 232 13.13 18.06 -14.06
C GLN A 232 13.40 16.81 -13.22
N GLU A 233 14.49 16.10 -13.53
CA GLU A 233 15.10 15.05 -12.70
C GLU A 233 16.61 15.32 -12.62
N PRO A 234 17.22 15.49 -11.42
CA PRO A 234 16.69 16.08 -10.18
C PRO A 234 16.99 17.60 -10.09
N HIS A 235 16.12 18.37 -9.44
CA HIS A 235 16.44 19.78 -9.13
C HIS A 235 17.52 19.80 -8.02
N PRO A 236 18.66 20.48 -8.21
CA PRO A 236 19.82 20.45 -7.29
C PRO A 236 19.54 20.96 -5.85
N ASN A 237 18.35 21.51 -5.58
CA ASN A 237 17.98 22.09 -4.28
C ASN A 237 16.94 21.27 -3.51
N LEU A 238 16.38 20.19 -4.09
CA LEU A 238 15.33 19.42 -3.42
C LEU A 238 15.80 18.86 -2.07
N ALA A 239 17.04 18.36 -2.00
CA ALA A 239 17.62 17.84 -0.75
C ALA A 239 17.74 18.90 0.36
N GLN A 240 17.77 20.19 -0.01
CA GLN A 240 17.85 21.31 0.93
C GLN A 240 16.46 21.80 1.38
N MET A 241 15.40 21.47 0.63
CA MET A 241 14.01 21.74 1.02
C MET A 241 13.60 20.87 2.22
N GLY A 242 12.62 21.32 3.00
CA GLY A 242 12.07 20.61 4.14
C GLY A 242 11.62 19.20 3.79
N LEU A 243 10.88 19.00 2.68
CA LEU A 243 10.52 17.64 2.25
C LEU A 243 11.74 16.77 1.92
N GLY A 244 12.78 17.33 1.30
CA GLY A 244 14.03 16.61 1.06
C GLY A 244 14.73 16.22 2.35
N GLN A 245 14.83 17.15 3.31
CA GLN A 245 15.37 16.89 4.64
C GLN A 245 14.57 15.83 5.40
N PHE A 246 13.24 15.87 5.34
CA PHE A 246 12.36 14.87 5.94
C PHE A 246 12.63 13.47 5.39
N PHE A 247 12.55 13.27 4.07
CA PHE A 247 12.75 11.93 3.52
C PHE A 247 14.21 11.47 3.66
N ASN A 248 15.20 12.37 3.63
CA ASN A 248 16.58 12.04 3.91
C ASN A 248 16.77 11.54 5.36
N SER A 249 16.18 12.25 6.33
CA SER A 249 16.22 11.86 7.74
C SER A 249 15.49 10.55 7.98
N LEU A 250 14.31 10.36 7.37
CA LEU A 250 13.57 9.10 7.42
C LEU A 250 14.42 7.96 6.87
N SER A 251 15.06 8.14 5.71
CA SER A 251 15.94 7.13 5.13
C SER A 251 17.13 6.78 6.02
N GLN A 252 17.71 7.76 6.74
CA GLN A 252 18.79 7.51 7.70
C GLN A 252 18.28 6.72 8.92
N CYS A 253 17.04 6.96 9.36
CA CYS A 253 16.43 6.19 10.45
C CYS A 253 16.04 4.77 10.04
N LEU A 254 15.72 4.56 8.76
CA LEU A 254 15.36 3.25 8.20
C LEU A 254 16.57 2.37 7.89
N ALA A 255 17.71 2.96 7.51
CA ALA A 255 18.89 2.21 7.10
C ALA A 255 19.43 1.22 8.18
N PRO A 256 19.52 1.57 9.47
CA PRO A 256 19.89 0.62 10.54
C PRO A 256 18.92 -0.56 10.70
N ARG A 257 17.67 -0.41 10.22
CA ARG A 257 16.67 -1.49 10.21
C ARG A 257 16.78 -2.39 8.97
N GLY A 258 17.75 -2.14 8.10
CA GLY A 258 17.93 -2.82 6.81
C GLY A 258 17.06 -2.26 5.69
N ILE A 259 16.17 -1.30 5.97
CA ILE A 259 15.25 -0.77 4.96
C ILE A 259 15.95 0.30 4.13
N THR A 260 16.07 0.06 2.83
CA THR A 260 16.65 1.00 1.87
C THR A 260 15.57 1.68 1.01
N ARG A 261 15.94 2.81 0.41
CA ARG A 261 15.08 3.51 -0.55
C ARG A 261 14.80 2.60 -1.73
N LEU A 262 13.55 2.59 -2.20
CA LEU A 262 13.14 1.65 -3.24
C LEU A 262 12.51 2.29 -4.48
N GLY A 263 11.66 3.31 -4.34
CA GLY A 263 10.79 3.80 -5.43
C GLY A 263 11.46 3.90 -6.82
N ARG A 264 12.56 4.66 -6.93
CA ARG A 264 13.29 4.84 -8.20
C ARG A 264 14.10 3.62 -8.65
N ASP A 265 14.48 2.75 -7.71
CA ASP A 265 15.33 1.58 -7.95
C ASP A 265 14.52 0.30 -8.21
N LEU A 266 13.20 0.33 -7.98
CA LEU A 266 12.30 -0.81 -8.09
C LEU A 266 12.37 -1.49 -9.47
N GLU A 267 12.36 -0.70 -10.55
CA GLU A 267 12.48 -1.22 -11.90
C GLU A 267 13.80 -1.97 -12.09
N ASN A 268 14.92 -1.35 -11.68
CA ASN A 268 16.25 -1.95 -11.81
C ASN A 268 16.36 -3.24 -10.99
N LEU A 269 15.80 -3.26 -9.78
CA LEU A 269 15.76 -4.46 -8.93
C LEU A 269 14.99 -5.61 -9.59
N ILE A 270 13.83 -5.33 -10.20
CA ILE A 270 13.05 -6.34 -10.92
C ILE A 270 13.80 -6.82 -12.16
N ARG A 271 14.38 -5.91 -12.95
CA ARG A 271 15.19 -6.26 -14.14
C ARG A 271 16.37 -7.15 -13.78
N ASN A 272 17.12 -6.78 -12.75
CA ASN A 272 18.31 -7.51 -12.31
C ASN A 272 18.01 -8.91 -11.77
N SER A 273 16.75 -9.20 -11.40
CA SER A 273 16.36 -10.55 -11.00
C SER A 273 16.39 -11.57 -12.15
N ASN A 274 16.25 -11.12 -13.40
CA ASN A 274 16.06 -11.97 -14.58
C ASN A 274 14.86 -12.95 -14.47
N LEU A 275 13.95 -12.76 -13.50
CA LEU A 275 12.78 -13.60 -13.30
C LEU A 275 11.57 -13.12 -14.12
N PHE A 276 11.63 -11.90 -14.65
CA PHE A 276 10.49 -11.24 -15.29
C PHE A 276 10.84 -10.63 -16.64
N ASN A 277 10.00 -10.90 -17.64
CA ASN A 277 10.07 -10.34 -18.98
C ASN A 277 8.75 -10.59 -19.73
N PRO A 278 8.10 -9.58 -20.36
CA PRO A 278 8.45 -8.15 -20.35
C PRO A 278 8.15 -7.46 -19.01
N ILE A 279 8.79 -6.31 -18.80
CA ILE A 279 8.57 -5.41 -17.64
C ILE A 279 7.98 -4.09 -18.16
N HIS A 280 6.80 -3.76 -17.67
CA HIS A 280 6.05 -2.57 -18.06
C HIS A 280 5.98 -1.58 -16.90
N VAL A 281 6.53 -0.39 -17.12
CA VAL A 281 6.60 0.66 -16.10
C VAL A 281 5.63 1.79 -16.43
N HIS A 282 4.91 2.24 -15.43
CA HIS A 282 3.97 3.35 -15.51
C HIS A 282 4.21 4.30 -14.34
N ASN A 283 4.97 5.36 -14.60
CA ASN A 283 5.26 6.39 -13.61
C ASN A 283 4.11 7.40 -13.56
N VAL A 284 3.53 7.57 -12.38
CA VAL A 284 2.52 8.59 -12.12
C VAL A 284 3.13 9.76 -11.37
N TRP A 285 2.85 10.96 -11.85
CA TRP A 285 3.23 12.21 -11.20
C TRP A 285 2.02 12.86 -10.55
N VAL A 286 1.89 12.69 -9.23
CA VAL A 286 0.77 13.22 -8.45
C VAL A 286 1.16 14.59 -7.88
N PRO A 287 0.42 15.67 -8.16
CA PRO A 287 0.67 16.97 -7.55
C PRO A 287 0.71 16.92 -6.03
N ILE A 288 1.53 17.78 -5.43
CA ILE A 288 1.48 18.08 -4.01
C ILE A 288 1.02 19.52 -3.86
N GLY A 289 -0.16 19.71 -3.26
CA GLY A 289 -0.72 21.05 -3.05
C GLY A 289 -1.54 21.59 -4.22
N PRO A 290 -1.96 22.87 -4.15
CA PRO A 290 -2.99 23.45 -5.01
C PRO A 290 -2.47 23.99 -6.35
N TRP A 291 -1.18 23.82 -6.67
CA TRP A 291 -0.56 24.52 -7.79
C TRP A 291 -1.01 24.05 -9.19
N ASP A 292 -1.63 22.87 -9.29
CA ASP A 292 -2.18 22.33 -10.53
C ASP A 292 -3.71 22.51 -10.55
N PRO A 293 -4.25 23.49 -11.30
CA PRO A 293 -5.68 23.79 -11.30
C PRO A 293 -6.56 22.64 -11.82
N GLN A 294 -6.03 21.79 -12.71
CA GLN A 294 -6.78 20.67 -13.28
C GLN A 294 -6.78 19.46 -12.35
N ARG A 295 -5.80 19.37 -11.45
CA ARG A 295 -5.59 18.24 -10.54
C ARG A 295 -5.55 18.68 -9.07
N GLN A 296 -6.27 19.75 -8.75
CA GLN A 296 -6.25 20.37 -7.42
C GLN A 296 -6.72 19.40 -6.33
N GLU A 297 -7.73 18.58 -6.60
CA GLU A 297 -8.22 17.55 -5.67
C GLU A 297 -7.13 16.50 -5.36
N PHE A 298 -6.44 15.99 -6.39
CA PHE A 298 -5.32 15.06 -6.22
C PHE A 298 -4.19 15.69 -5.38
N GLY A 299 -3.88 16.96 -5.65
CA GLY A 299 -2.91 17.74 -4.89
C GLY A 299 -3.25 17.90 -3.42
N ALA A 300 -4.52 18.20 -3.11
CA ALA A 300 -5.02 18.32 -1.75
C ALA A 300 -4.98 16.98 -1.00
N ARG A 301 -5.39 15.89 -1.67
CA ARG A 301 -5.37 14.52 -1.12
C ARG A 301 -3.95 14.05 -0.84
N MET A 302 -3.02 14.25 -1.77
CA MET A 302 -1.61 13.90 -1.58
C MET A 302 -0.98 14.65 -0.40
N ARG A 303 -1.23 15.96 -0.29
CA ARG A 303 -0.76 16.77 0.85
C ARG A 303 -1.27 16.23 2.19
N ARG A 304 -2.55 15.82 2.26
CA ARG A 304 -3.14 15.21 3.47
C ARG A 304 -2.49 13.88 3.81
N ILE A 305 -2.24 13.03 2.81
CA ILE A 305 -1.56 11.73 2.98
C ILE A 305 -0.14 11.93 3.51
N LEU A 306 0.63 12.85 2.91
CA LEU A 306 1.99 13.16 3.34
C LEU A 306 2.04 13.73 4.77
N ARG A 307 1.12 14.62 5.13
CA ARG A 307 0.98 15.10 6.52
C ARG A 307 0.77 13.97 7.51
N ARG A 308 -0.14 13.05 7.20
CA ARG A 308 -0.42 11.89 8.06
C ARG A 308 0.79 10.96 8.11
N PHE A 309 1.46 10.73 6.98
CA PHE A 309 2.68 9.91 6.90
C PHE A 309 3.81 10.49 7.76
N MET A 310 4.08 11.80 7.65
CA MET A 310 5.05 12.49 8.54
C MET A 310 4.68 12.31 10.02
N SER A 311 3.40 12.46 10.37
CA SER A 311 2.96 12.22 11.75
C SER A 311 3.16 10.77 12.20
N SER A 312 2.95 9.79 11.31
CA SER A 312 3.14 8.36 11.61
C SER A 312 4.61 7.97 11.74
N THR A 313 5.54 8.68 11.07
CA THR A 313 6.99 8.45 11.21
C THR A 313 7.64 9.22 12.36
N LYS A 314 6.92 10.13 13.03
CA LYS A 314 7.47 10.97 14.11
C LYS A 314 8.13 10.16 15.23
N PRO A 315 7.56 9.05 15.75
CA PRO A 315 8.22 8.27 16.80
C PRO A 315 9.54 7.63 16.34
N LEU A 316 9.59 7.12 15.10
CA LEU A 316 10.82 6.63 14.48
C LEU A 316 11.90 7.73 14.40
N LEU A 317 11.51 8.95 14.01
CA LEU A 317 12.44 10.09 13.95
C LEU A 317 12.96 10.43 15.36
N LEU A 318 12.08 10.55 16.35
CA LEU A 318 12.47 10.83 17.75
C LEU A 318 13.46 9.79 18.31
N GLU A 319 13.25 8.52 17.99
CA GLU A 319 14.09 7.42 18.47
C GLU A 319 15.46 7.37 17.78
N SER A 320 15.53 7.69 16.48
CA SER A 320 16.67 7.29 15.63
C SER A 320 17.43 8.45 14.98
N SER A 321 16.87 9.67 14.90
CA SER A 321 17.53 10.78 14.21
C SER A 321 18.45 11.62 15.11
N GLY A 322 18.30 11.51 16.43
CA GLY A 322 18.94 12.39 17.40
C GLY A 322 18.30 13.79 17.48
N TRP A 323 17.17 14.01 16.81
CA TRP A 323 16.46 15.30 16.83
C TRP A 323 15.51 15.38 18.01
N THR A 324 15.39 16.58 18.56
CA THR A 324 14.36 16.91 19.54
C THR A 324 12.98 16.97 18.88
N GLU A 325 11.93 16.82 19.70
CA GLU A 325 10.56 16.99 19.24
C GLU A 325 10.30 18.37 18.61
N ALA A 326 10.89 19.43 19.17
CA ALA A 326 10.80 20.78 18.61
C ALA A 326 11.37 20.85 17.19
N GLN A 327 12.56 20.31 16.96
CA GLN A 327 13.19 20.28 15.62
C GLN A 327 12.37 19.50 14.60
N ILE A 328 11.76 18.37 15.01
CA ILE A 328 10.89 17.59 14.12
C ILE A 328 9.61 18.38 13.79
N ASN A 329 8.99 19.01 14.79
CA ASN A 329 7.80 19.84 14.58
C ASN A 329 8.09 21.04 13.66
N ASP A 330 9.23 21.69 13.84
CA ASP A 330 9.69 22.79 12.98
C ASP A 330 9.87 22.32 11.53
N LEU A 331 10.53 21.17 11.34
CA LEU A 331 10.66 20.57 10.00
C LEU A 331 9.30 20.27 9.38
N PHE A 332 8.36 19.69 10.15
CA PHE A 332 7.01 19.43 9.64
C PHE A 332 6.27 20.71 9.26
N ALA A 333 6.45 21.80 10.01
CA ALA A 333 5.90 23.11 9.67
C ALA A 333 6.48 23.66 8.35
N VAL A 334 7.79 23.52 8.14
CA VAL A 334 8.45 23.85 6.87
C VAL A 334 7.87 23.01 5.73
N CYS A 335 7.80 21.69 5.88
CA CYS A 335 7.21 20.80 4.86
C CYS A 335 5.75 21.19 4.53
N ASN A 336 4.94 21.55 5.53
CA ASN A 336 3.55 21.95 5.31
C ASN A 336 3.42 23.24 4.49
N THR A 337 4.30 24.20 4.76
CA THR A 337 4.39 25.44 3.98
C THR A 337 4.78 25.13 2.54
N GLU A 338 5.86 24.34 2.34
CA GLU A 338 6.34 23.93 1.02
C GLU A 338 5.26 23.21 0.20
N MET A 339 4.58 22.23 0.79
CA MET A 339 3.49 21.50 0.12
C MET A 339 2.31 22.40 -0.27
N THR A 340 2.24 23.63 0.21
CA THR A 340 1.16 24.57 -0.10
C THR A 340 1.59 25.66 -1.08
N SER A 341 2.84 26.12 -0.99
CA SER A 341 3.33 27.28 -1.75
C SER A 341 4.27 26.92 -2.90
N THR A 342 4.83 25.71 -2.95
CA THR A 342 5.81 25.34 -3.96
C THR A 342 5.11 24.86 -5.26
N PRO A 343 5.27 25.58 -6.39
CA PRO A 343 4.68 25.16 -7.65
C PRO A 343 5.41 23.95 -8.24
N ARG A 344 4.70 23.18 -9.09
CA ARG A 344 5.20 22.02 -9.84
C ARG A 344 5.71 20.85 -8.99
N LEU A 345 5.51 20.91 -7.67
CA LEU A 345 5.93 19.87 -6.74
C LEU A 345 5.01 18.63 -6.86
N VAL A 346 5.60 17.45 -6.98
CA VAL A 346 4.91 16.19 -7.25
C VAL A 346 5.49 15.05 -6.41
N MET A 347 4.67 14.07 -6.05
CA MET A 347 5.13 12.74 -5.66
C MET A 347 5.09 11.82 -6.88
N VAL A 348 6.14 11.04 -7.08
CA VAL A 348 6.21 10.04 -8.15
C VAL A 348 5.83 8.69 -7.60
N PHE A 349 4.89 8.01 -8.24
CA PHE A 349 4.58 6.61 -7.96
C PHE A 349 5.07 5.74 -9.13
N HIS A 350 5.92 4.77 -8.83
CA HIS A 350 6.49 3.86 -9.82
C HIS A 350 5.67 2.58 -9.85
N ALA A 351 4.66 2.49 -10.71
CA ALA A 351 3.86 1.29 -10.89
C ALA A 351 4.48 0.37 -11.94
N ILE A 352 4.56 -0.92 -11.66
CA ILE A 352 5.19 -1.92 -12.53
C ILE A 352 4.28 -3.13 -12.67
N CYS A 353 4.11 -3.58 -13.91
CA CYS A 353 3.52 -4.87 -14.25
C CYS A 353 4.61 -5.67 -14.95
N ALA A 354 5.08 -6.74 -14.30
CA ALA A 354 6.17 -7.57 -14.79
C ALA A 354 5.66 -9.00 -15.01
N VAL A 355 5.93 -9.58 -16.17
CA VAL A 355 5.45 -10.92 -16.53
C VAL A 355 6.48 -11.96 -16.10
N ARG A 356 6.07 -12.99 -15.36
CA ARG A 356 6.95 -14.06 -14.92
C ARG A 356 7.49 -14.84 -16.11
N TRP A 357 8.82 -14.92 -16.21
CA TRP A 357 9.55 -15.54 -17.31
C TRP A 357 10.52 -16.59 -16.80
N ARG A 358 10.32 -17.87 -17.15
CA ARG A 358 11.39 -18.87 -17.04
C ARG A 358 12.20 -18.81 -18.33
N GLY A 359 13.45 -18.37 -18.25
CA GLY A 359 14.38 -18.50 -19.37
C GLY A 359 14.52 -19.96 -19.79
N GLU A 360 14.80 -20.18 -21.08
CA GLU A 360 15.20 -21.49 -21.61
C GLU A 360 16.50 -22.00 -20.99
#